data_AF-A0A941ZEI6-F1
#
_entry.id   AF-A0A941ZEI6-F1
#
_cell.length_a   1.000
_cell.length_b   1.000
_cell.length_c   1.000
_cell.angle_alpha   90.00
_cell.angle_beta   90.00
_cell.angle_gamma   90.00
#
_symmetry.space_group_name_H-M   'P 1'
#
loop_
_entity.id
_entity.type
_entity.pdbx_description
1 polymer ?
#
loop_
_entity_poly.entity_id
_entity_poly.type
_entity_poly.pdbx_seq_one_letter_code
_entity_poly.pdbx_strand_id
1 'polypeptide(L)'
;EAEGVDGASQKPVYKITNDKRVTPIGELLRKTSLDELPQFINVLLGDMSLVGPRPPIPYEVQNYDIWHRCRVVEVKPGITGLWQVMGRSTTSFDEMVRLDIKYSREWSIWLDLKIIVMTPWSVIKGKGAY
;
A
#
# COMPACT_ATOMS: atom_id res chain seq x y z
N GLU A 1 10.26 35.18 28.98
CA GLU A 1 11.01 34.87 27.74
C GLU A 1 10.90 33.37 27.50
N ALA A 2 9.91 32.99 26.68
CA ALA A 2 10.05 32.60 25.26
C ALA A 2 10.34 31.09 25.17
N GLU A 3 9.31 30.27 24.91
CA GLU A 3 8.96 29.67 23.59
C GLU A 3 9.87 28.47 23.25
N GLY A 4 9.41 27.28 22.84
CA GLY A 4 8.09 26.73 22.59
C GLY A 4 8.23 25.21 22.59
N VAL A 5 7.25 24.50 23.16
CA VAL A 5 7.20 23.03 23.15
C VAL A 5 6.18 22.65 22.08
N ASP A 6 6.68 22.27 20.90
CA ASP A 6 5.85 21.88 19.76
C ASP A 6 4.99 20.67 20.10
N GLY A 7 3.69 20.94 20.23
CA GLY A 7 2.65 19.95 20.42
C GLY A 7 2.41 19.14 19.16
N ALA A 8 3.10 18.01 19.01
CA ALA A 8 2.67 16.95 18.12
C ALA A 8 1.65 16.06 18.85
N SER A 9 0.38 16.46 18.85
CA SER A 9 -0.73 15.55 19.19
C SER A 9 -0.71 14.37 18.23
N GLN A 10 -0.09 13.26 18.63
CA GLN A 10 -0.25 11.97 17.97
C GLN A 10 -1.72 11.57 18.11
N LYS A 11 -2.53 11.89 17.11
CA LYS A 11 -3.89 11.35 17.01
C LYS A 11 -3.76 9.82 16.98
N PRO A 12 -4.28 9.09 17.98
CA PRO A 12 -4.28 7.63 17.90
C PRO A 12 -5.09 7.24 16.66
N VAL A 13 -4.48 6.44 15.79
CA VAL A 13 -5.18 5.82 14.66
C VAL A 13 -6.22 4.88 15.26
N TYR A 14 -7.45 5.35 15.42
CA TYR A 14 -8.57 4.52 15.84
C TYR A 14 -8.86 3.53 14.71
N LYS A 15 -8.27 2.34 14.80
CA LYS A 15 -8.62 1.21 13.95
C LYS A 15 -10.03 0.76 14.36
N ILE A 16 -11.02 1.05 13.53
CA ILE A 16 -12.43 0.71 13.79
C ILE A 16 -12.57 -0.80 13.72
N THR A 17 -12.55 -1.47 14.88
CA THR A 17 -12.66 -2.93 15.01
C THR A 17 -14.10 -3.45 14.87
N ASN A 18 -15.09 -2.56 14.83
CA ASN A 18 -16.50 -2.93 14.72
C ASN A 18 -17.27 -1.89 13.89
N ASP A 19 -16.96 -1.84 12.60
CA ASP A 19 -17.63 -0.94 11.66
C ASP A 19 -19.02 -1.49 11.32
N LYS A 20 -20.08 -0.83 11.80
CA LYS A 20 -21.48 -1.22 11.55
C LYS A 20 -21.86 -1.28 10.06
N ARG A 21 -21.01 -0.75 9.16
CA ARG A 21 -21.19 -0.82 7.70
C ARG A 21 -20.75 -2.18 7.12
N VAL A 22 -20.01 -2.98 7.88
CA VAL A 22 -19.54 -4.30 7.45
C VAL A 22 -20.61 -5.33 7.77
N THR A 23 -21.14 -5.99 6.73
CA THR A 23 -22.08 -7.10 6.89
C THR A 23 -21.31 -8.39 7.22
N PRO A 24 -21.97 -9.45 7.75
CA PRO A 24 -21.32 -10.73 7.98
C PRO A 24 -20.66 -11.33 6.72
N ILE A 25 -21.24 -11.06 5.54
CA ILE A 25 -20.64 -11.42 4.25
C ILE A 25 -19.40 -10.57 3.97
N GLY A 26 -19.46 -9.25 4.21
CA GLY A 26 -18.31 -8.36 4.07
C GLY A 26 -17.15 -8.72 5.00
N GLU A 27 -17.45 -9.15 6.23
CA GLU A 27 -16.47 -9.64 7.19
C GLU A 27 -15.79 -10.93 6.66
N LEU A 28 -16.57 -11.87 6.12
CA LEU A 28 -16.03 -13.07 5.50
C LEU A 28 -15.12 -12.74 4.31
N LEU A 29 -15.55 -11.83 3.42
CA LEU A 29 -14.76 -11.41 2.25
C LEU A 29 -13.42 -10.81 2.66
N ARG A 30 -13.39 -9.91 3.66
CA ARG A 30 -12.15 -9.32 4.19
C ARG A 30 -11.25 -10.36 4.86
N LYS A 31 -11.84 -11.23 5.68
CA LYS A 31 -11.10 -12.29 6.40
C LYS A 31 -10.47 -13.30 5.45
N THR A 32 -11.11 -13.56 4.31
CA THR A 32 -10.63 -14.48 3.28
C THR A 32 -9.85 -13.78 2.16
N SER A 33 -9.73 -12.45 2.20
CA SER A 33 -9.13 -11.62 1.15
C SER A 33 -9.78 -11.82 -0.24
N LEU A 34 -11.04 -12.28 -0.27
CA LEU A 34 -11.80 -12.48 -1.51
C LEU A 34 -12.20 -11.16 -2.16
N ASP A 35 -12.17 -10.06 -1.42
CA ASP A 35 -12.36 -8.70 -1.93
C ASP A 35 -11.23 -8.25 -2.89
N GLU A 36 -10.09 -8.93 -2.90
CA GLU A 36 -8.97 -8.68 -3.81
C GLU A 36 -9.06 -9.46 -5.14
N LEU A 37 -10.00 -10.42 -5.28
CA LEU A 37 -10.17 -11.19 -6.51
C LEU A 37 -10.42 -10.34 -7.77
N PRO A 38 -11.23 -9.26 -7.72
CA PRO A 38 -11.39 -8.39 -8.88
C PRO A 38 -10.07 -7.75 -9.33
N GLN A 39 -9.16 -7.42 -8.41
CA GLN A 39 -7.85 -6.88 -8.77
C GLN A 39 -6.96 -7.93 -9.42
N PHE A 40 -7.08 -9.20 -9.02
CA PHE A 40 -6.40 -10.30 -9.69
C PHE A 40 -6.86 -10.49 -11.15
N ILE A 41 -8.14 -10.25 -11.43
CA ILE A 41 -8.66 -10.26 -12.81
C ILE A 41 -8.00 -9.14 -13.63
N ASN A 42 -7.80 -7.95 -13.07
CA ASN A 42 -7.09 -6.86 -13.77
C ASN A 42 -5.64 -7.22 -14.13
N VAL A 43 -4.99 -8.08 -13.34
CA VAL A 43 -3.66 -8.63 -13.69
C VAL A 43 -3.75 -9.57 -14.88
N LEU A 44 -4.77 -10.42 -14.92
CA LEU A 44 -4.99 -11.33 -16.06
C LEU A 44 -5.37 -10.59 -17.34
N LEU A 45 -6.09 -9.47 -17.22
CA LEU A 45 -6.44 -8.58 -18.34
C LEU A 45 -5.27 -7.70 -18.80
N GLY A 46 -4.20 -7.60 -18.00
CA GLY A 46 -2.98 -6.84 -18.33
C GLY A 46 -3.03 -5.35 -17.94
N ASP A 47 -4.10 -4.91 -17.29
CA ASP A 47 -4.27 -3.55 -16.76
C ASP A 47 -3.38 -3.30 -15.53
N MET A 48 -3.09 -4.36 -14.77
CA MET A 48 -2.21 -4.34 -13.60
C MET A 48 -1.10 -5.39 -13.71
N SER A 49 -0.06 -5.21 -12.92
CA SER A 49 0.98 -6.21 -12.66
C SER A 49 0.73 -6.92 -11.33
N LEU A 50 1.31 -8.11 -11.15
CA LEU A 50 1.30 -8.76 -9.84
C LEU A 50 2.16 -7.95 -8.84
N VAL A 51 3.33 -7.48 -9.30
CA VAL A 51 4.26 -6.65 -8.53
C VAL A 51 4.39 -5.28 -9.19
N GLY A 52 4.28 -4.21 -8.39
CA GLY A 52 4.35 -2.83 -8.85
C GLY A 52 3.94 -1.82 -7.79
N PRO A 53 4.09 -0.51 -8.06
CA PRO A 53 3.60 0.53 -7.18
C PRO A 53 2.09 0.45 -6.97
N ARG A 54 1.61 0.87 -5.79
CA ARG A 54 0.16 0.89 -5.50
C ARG A 54 -0.54 1.90 -6.43
N PRO A 55 -1.70 1.56 -7.05
CA PRO A 55 -2.51 2.50 -7.80
C PRO A 55 -2.80 3.76 -6.97
N PRO A 56 -2.57 4.97 -7.51
CA PRO A 56 -2.81 6.20 -6.77
C PRO A 56 -4.31 6.43 -6.59
N ILE A 57 -4.70 6.96 -5.43
CA ILE A 57 -6.10 7.34 -5.20
C ILE A 57 -6.32 8.76 -5.76
N PRO A 58 -7.45 9.09 -6.43
CA PRO A 58 -7.62 10.37 -7.10
C PRO A 58 -7.35 11.62 -6.23
N TYR A 59 -7.71 11.59 -4.95
CA TYR A 59 -7.44 12.71 -4.03
C TYR A 59 -5.95 12.80 -3.62
N GLU A 60 -5.20 11.69 -3.65
CA GLU A 60 -3.76 11.70 -3.37
C GLU A 60 -3.03 12.42 -4.48
N VAL A 61 -3.39 12.11 -5.74
CA VAL A 61 -2.77 12.69 -6.95
C VAL A 61 -2.85 14.24 -6.96
N GLN A 62 -3.93 14.80 -6.42
CA GLN A 62 -4.10 16.25 -6.31
C GLN A 62 -3.04 16.92 -5.42
N ASN A 63 -2.50 16.16 -4.45
CA ASN A 63 -1.51 16.63 -3.48
C ASN A 63 -0.07 16.17 -3.83
N TYR A 64 0.15 15.63 -5.03
CA TYR A 64 1.48 15.15 -5.43
C TYR A 64 2.39 16.30 -5.86
N ASP A 65 3.51 16.44 -5.14
CA ASP A 65 4.70 17.10 -5.67
C ASP A 65 5.14 16.51 -7.02
N ILE A 66 5.89 17.30 -7.79
CA ILE A 66 6.38 16.93 -9.12
C ILE A 66 7.14 15.59 -9.07
N TRP A 67 7.98 15.40 -8.05
CA TRP A 67 8.79 14.18 -7.91
C TRP A 67 7.96 12.94 -7.53
N HIS A 68 6.80 13.12 -6.90
CA HIS A 68 5.90 12.00 -6.58
C HIS A 68 5.29 11.38 -7.84
N ARG A 69 5.11 12.17 -8.90
CA ARG A 69 4.45 11.72 -10.14
C ARG A 69 5.25 10.65 -10.90
N CYS A 70 6.57 10.61 -10.71
CA CYS A 70 7.44 9.59 -11.30
C CYS A 70 6.94 8.16 -11.00
N ARG A 71 6.44 7.91 -9.79
CA ARG A 71 5.96 6.57 -9.40
C ARG A 71 4.75 6.07 -10.21
N VAL A 72 3.98 6.99 -10.81
CA VAL A 72 2.71 6.67 -11.51
C VAL A 72 2.95 6.37 -12.98
N VAL A 73 3.97 6.99 -13.58
CA VAL A 73 4.19 6.95 -15.04
C VAL A 73 5.21 5.88 -15.43
N GLU A 74 6.16 5.55 -14.54
CA GLU A 74 7.30 4.70 -14.89
C GLU A 74 6.98 3.20 -14.95
N VAL A 75 6.02 2.71 -14.15
CA VAL A 75 5.74 1.27 -14.03
C VAL A 75 4.24 1.02 -13.92
N LYS A 76 3.77 -0.10 -14.47
CA LYS A 76 2.39 -0.56 -14.27
C LYS A 76 2.09 -0.74 -12.78
N PRO A 77 0.88 -0.35 -12.32
CA PRO A 77 0.50 -0.54 -10.93
C PRO A 77 0.42 -2.03 -10.57
N GLY A 78 0.74 -2.35 -9.32
CA GLY A 78 0.79 -3.71 -8.79
C GLY A 78 -0.25 -4.02 -7.72
N ILE A 79 -0.59 -5.29 -7.56
CA ILE A 79 -1.33 -5.78 -6.37
C ILE A 79 -0.44 -5.68 -5.12
N THR A 80 0.82 -6.08 -5.27
CA THR A 80 1.84 -5.99 -4.21
C THR A 80 3.05 -5.18 -4.67
N GLY A 81 3.85 -4.65 -3.75
CA GLY A 81 4.95 -3.76 -4.07
C GLY A 81 5.95 -3.64 -2.93
N LEU A 82 7.12 -3.07 -3.24
CA LEU A 82 8.25 -3.00 -2.30
C LEU A 82 7.87 -2.32 -0.98
N TRP A 83 7.12 -1.22 -1.03
CA TRP A 83 6.68 -0.52 0.17
C TRP A 83 5.67 -1.33 0.99
N GLN A 84 4.79 -2.12 0.34
CA GLN A 84 3.82 -2.95 1.04
C GLN A 84 4.52 -4.06 1.85
N VAL A 85 5.66 -4.56 1.38
CA VAL A 85 6.43 -5.57 2.12
C VAL A 85 7.43 -4.96 3.11
N MET A 86 7.95 -3.75 2.86
CA MET A 86 8.98 -3.10 3.69
C MET A 86 8.45 -2.07 4.70
N GLY A 87 7.52 -1.21 4.32
CA GLY A 87 7.19 0.03 5.03
C GLY A 87 6.00 -0.04 5.98
N ARG A 88 4.91 -0.71 5.56
CA ARG A 88 3.65 -0.91 6.33
C ARG A 88 3.22 0.34 7.15
N SER A 89 2.52 0.16 8.27
CA SER A 89 1.80 1.19 9.04
C SER A 89 2.66 2.26 9.72
N THR A 90 3.98 2.23 9.54
CA THR A 90 4.94 3.16 10.15
C THR A 90 5.66 4.04 9.12
N THR A 91 5.37 3.89 7.83
CA THR A 91 5.99 4.72 6.78
C THR A 91 5.17 5.96 6.44
N SER A 92 5.85 7.10 6.30
CA SER A 92 5.25 8.32 5.77
C SER A 92 4.95 8.16 4.28
N PHE A 93 4.09 9.04 3.75
CA PHE A 93 3.78 9.05 2.32
C PHE A 93 5.04 9.20 1.45
N ASP A 94 5.92 10.14 1.78
CA ASP A 94 7.18 10.34 1.04
C ASP A 94 8.05 9.08 1.03
N GLU A 95 8.10 8.34 2.14
CA GLU A 95 8.89 7.12 2.23
C GLU A 95 8.28 5.99 1.40
N MET A 96 6.94 5.91 1.36
CA MET A 96 6.23 5.03 0.44
C MET A 96 6.61 5.35 -1.02
N VAL A 97 6.60 6.63 -1.40
CA VAL A 97 6.93 7.03 -2.77
C VAL A 97 8.41 6.77 -3.09
N ARG A 98 9.33 6.97 -2.14
CA ARG A 98 10.75 6.59 -2.32
C ARG A 98 10.92 5.10 -2.58
N LEU A 99 10.18 4.25 -1.87
CA LEU A 99 10.21 2.80 -2.07
C LEU A 99 9.62 2.40 -3.43
N ASP A 100 8.56 3.08 -3.89
CA ASP A 100 8.01 2.87 -5.24
C ASP A 100 9.01 3.27 -6.34
N ILE A 101 9.66 4.43 -6.20
CA ILE A 101 10.69 4.90 -7.14
C ILE A 101 11.90 3.97 -7.11
N LYS A 102 12.29 3.50 -5.92
CA LYS A 102 13.37 2.52 -5.77
C LYS A 102 13.05 1.23 -6.52
N TYR A 103 11.84 0.72 -6.37
CA TYR A 103 11.38 -0.47 -7.09
C TYR A 103 11.45 -0.26 -8.61
N SER A 104 10.98 0.88 -9.11
CA SER A 104 11.07 1.24 -10.53
C SER A 104 12.52 1.20 -11.06
N ARG A 105 13.46 1.78 -10.32
CA ARG A 105 14.88 1.88 -10.71
C ARG A 105 15.66 0.58 -10.59
N GLU A 106 15.36 -0.24 -9.59
CA GLU A 106 16.06 -1.50 -9.30
C GLU A 106 15.29 -2.72 -9.84
N TRP A 107 14.32 -2.50 -10.72
CA TRP A 107 13.43 -3.55 -11.19
C TRP A 107 14.22 -4.73 -11.77
N SER A 108 13.92 -5.92 -11.27
CA SER A 108 14.45 -7.18 -11.76
C SER A 108 13.49 -8.30 -11.41
N ILE A 109 13.53 -9.39 -12.20
CA ILE A 109 12.72 -10.59 -11.95
C ILE A 109 12.99 -11.17 -10.55
N TRP A 110 14.23 -11.07 -10.07
CA TRP A 110 14.60 -11.49 -8.72
C TRP A 110 13.97 -10.63 -7.62
N LEU A 111 13.87 -9.32 -7.85
CA LEU A 111 13.19 -8.42 -6.93
C LEU A 111 11.69 -8.73 -6.87
N ASP A 112 11.05 -8.98 -8.02
CA ASP A 112 9.64 -9.38 -8.06
C ASP A 112 9.40 -10.70 -7.31
N LEU A 113 10.23 -11.71 -7.55
CA LEU A 113 10.14 -12.99 -6.84
C LEU A 113 10.32 -12.81 -5.33
N LYS A 114 11.28 -11.99 -4.92
CA LYS A 114 11.51 -11.65 -3.51
C LYS A 114 10.28 -10.98 -2.90
N ILE A 115 9.68 -10.01 -3.57
CA ILE A 115 8.48 -9.33 -3.09
C ILE A 115 7.32 -10.33 -2.96
N ILE A 116 7.07 -11.15 -3.99
CA ILE A 116 6.01 -12.18 -3.97
C ILE A 116 6.16 -13.13 -2.77
N VAL A 117 7.37 -13.59 -2.47
CA VAL A 117 7.63 -14.47 -1.31
C VAL A 117 7.45 -13.74 0.02
N MET A 118 7.81 -12.45 0.08
CA MET A 118 7.63 -11.64 1.27
C MET A 118 6.17 -11.25 1.52
N THR A 119 5.32 -11.20 0.48
CA THR A 119 3.93 -10.75 0.59
C THR A 119 3.08 -11.59 1.54
N PRO A 120 3.01 -12.94 1.46
CA PRO A 120 2.27 -13.77 2.40
C PRO A 120 2.76 -13.60 3.84
N TRP A 121 4.07 -13.52 4.03
CA TRP A 121 4.66 -13.33 5.36
C TRP A 121 4.32 -11.96 5.95
N SER A 122 4.28 -10.94 5.10
CA SER A 122 3.88 -9.58 5.46
C SER A 122 2.38 -9.50 5.81
N VAL A 123 1.52 -10.28 5.14
CA VAL A 123 0.09 -10.40 5.46
C VAL A 123 -0.12 -11.16 6.77
N ILE A 124 0.61 -12.26 7.00
CA ILE A 124 0.47 -13.10 8.21
C ILE A 124 1.06 -12.41 9.46
N LYS A 125 2.21 -11.75 9.34
CA LYS A 125 2.85 -11.03 10.47
C LYS A 125 2.19 -9.69 10.76
N GLY A 126 1.47 -9.12 9.79
CA GLY A 126 0.75 -7.87 9.94
C GLY A 126 -0.43 -8.04 10.90
N LYS A 127 -0.34 -7.43 12.07
CA LYS A 127 -1.50 -7.16 12.92
C LYS A 127 -2.56 -6.36 12.13
N GLY A 128 -3.52 -7.09 11.57
CA GLY A 128 -4.84 -6.61 11.22
C GLY A 128 -5.09 -6.40 9.74
N ALA A 129 -5.26 -7.53 9.04
CA ALA A 129 -6.55 -7.73 8.40
C ALA A 129 -7.58 -8.03 9.51
N TYR A 130 -8.41 -7.04 9.83
CA TYR A 130 -9.78 -7.26 10.28
C TYR A 130 -10.65 -6.78 9.12
#